data_AF-A0A1C5RLY5-F1
#
_entry.id   AF-A0A1C5RLY5-F1
#
_cell.length_a   1.000
_cell.length_b   1.000
_cell.length_c   1.000
_cell.angle_alpha   90.00
_cell.angle_beta   90.00
_cell.angle_gamma   90.00
#
_symmetry.space_group_name_H-M   'P 1'
#
loop_
_entity.id
_entity.type
_entity.pdbx_description
1 polymer ?
#
loop_
_entity_poly.entity_id
_entity_poly.type
_entity_poly.pdbx_seq_one_letter_code
_entity_poly.pdbx_strand_id
1 'polypeptide(L)'
;MRYLNLNNRYSRLTPAYADIMIHTGGWDYQQFFAYAKQELDFSTEEQAREIYRVIIADPAYYLHYEYAGCFINELREKAEQELGEAFDPVAFHQAVLQDGSVGLAVVEKM
;
A
#
# COMPACT_ATOMS: atom_id res chain seq x y z
N MET A 1 4.68 -2.98 20.13
CA MET A 1 3.82 -2.33 19.12
C MET A 1 4.56 -1.78 17.91
N ARG A 2 5.59 -0.92 18.04
CA ARG A 2 6.32 -0.33 16.90
C ARG A 2 6.90 -1.36 15.91
N TYR A 3 7.61 -2.38 16.39
CA TYR A 3 8.20 -3.40 15.51
C TYR A 3 7.17 -4.23 14.75
N LEU A 4 6.03 -4.56 15.38
CA LEU A 4 4.95 -5.28 14.71
C LEU A 4 4.33 -4.45 13.58
N ASN A 5 4.13 -3.14 13.79
CA ASN A 5 3.64 -2.26 12.75
C ASN A 5 4.62 -2.17 11.56
N LEU A 6 5.92 -1.98 11.86
CA LEU A 6 6.97 -1.96 10.83
C LEU A 6 7.02 -3.27 10.03
N ASN A 7 6.97 -4.41 10.72
CA ASN A 7 6.93 -5.71 10.08
C ASN A 7 5.70 -5.84 9.16
N ASN A 8 4.51 -5.45 9.64
CA ASN A 8 3.29 -5.52 8.85
C ASN A 8 3.33 -4.62 7.61
N ARG A 9 3.93 -3.41 7.71
CA ARG A 9 4.14 -2.52 6.57
C ARG A 9 5.11 -3.13 5.57
N TYR A 10 6.24 -3.64 6.05
CA TYR A 10 7.22 -4.32 5.21
C TYR A 10 6.56 -5.48 4.42
N SER A 11 5.81 -6.35 5.09
CA SER A 11 5.11 -7.46 4.42
C SER A 11 4.10 -7.03 3.35
N ARG A 12 3.52 -5.82 3.43
CA ARG A 12 2.60 -5.29 2.39
C ARG A 12 3.34 -4.54 1.29
N LEU A 13 4.45 -3.87 1.60
CA LEU A 13 5.27 -3.16 0.62
C LEU A 13 6.04 -4.11 -0.30
N THR A 14 6.48 -5.26 0.19
CA THR A 14 7.22 -6.25 -0.60
C THR A 14 6.47 -6.71 -1.86
N PRO A 15 5.20 -7.18 -1.79
CA PRO A 15 4.45 -7.53 -3.01
C PRO A 15 4.08 -6.30 -3.85
N ALA A 16 3.87 -5.12 -3.25
CA ALA A 16 3.62 -3.88 -3.99
C ALA A 16 4.84 -3.44 -4.84
N TYR A 17 6.05 -3.61 -4.30
CA TYR A 17 7.28 -3.37 -5.05
C TYR A 17 7.45 -4.37 -6.19
N ALA A 18 7.19 -5.65 -5.94
CA ALA A 18 7.19 -6.67 -6.99
C ALA A 18 6.21 -6.34 -8.12
N ASP A 19 5.02 -5.85 -7.80
CA ASP A 19 4.01 -5.39 -8.77
C ASP A 19 4.58 -4.31 -9.71
N ILE A 20 5.18 -3.26 -9.15
CA ILE A 20 5.85 -2.20 -9.91
C ILE A 20 6.95 -2.79 -10.80
N MET A 21 7.79 -3.66 -10.25
CA MET A 21 8.92 -4.22 -10.98
C MET A 21 8.50 -5.19 -12.09
N ILE A 22 7.40 -5.93 -11.93
CA ILE A 22 6.84 -6.81 -12.96
C ILE A 22 6.27 -5.97 -14.11
N HIS A 23 5.42 -4.98 -13.80
CA HIS A 23 4.70 -4.23 -14.84
C HIS A 23 5.52 -3.11 -15.50
N THR A 24 6.45 -2.50 -14.77
CA THR A 24 7.24 -1.36 -15.26
C THR A 24 8.73 -1.67 -15.35
N GLY A 25 9.26 -2.46 -14.41
CA GLY A 25 10.67 -2.86 -14.37
C GLY A 25 11.01 -4.05 -15.29
N GLY A 26 10.01 -4.71 -15.87
CA GLY A 26 10.18 -5.85 -16.77
C GLY A 26 10.61 -7.15 -16.09
N TRP A 27 10.34 -7.31 -14.79
CA TRP A 27 10.67 -8.56 -14.11
C TRP A 27 9.92 -9.75 -14.69
N ASP A 28 10.68 -10.78 -15.06
CA ASP A 28 10.12 -12.09 -15.33
C ASP A 28 9.87 -12.90 -14.03
N TYR A 29 9.28 -14.09 -14.18
CA TYR A 29 9.01 -14.97 -13.04
C TYR A 29 10.26 -15.37 -12.27
N GLN A 30 11.42 -15.52 -12.93
CA GLN A 30 12.65 -15.94 -12.24
C GLN A 30 13.19 -14.81 -11.36
N GLN A 31 13.14 -13.57 -11.85
CA GLN A 31 13.52 -12.38 -11.09
C GLN A 31 12.56 -12.17 -9.91
N PHE A 32 11.25 -12.28 -10.14
CA PHE A 32 10.26 -12.25 -9.07
C PHE A 32 10.49 -13.37 -8.04
N PHE A 33 10.74 -14.60 -8.48
CA PHE A 33 10.93 -15.73 -7.57
C PHE A 33 12.19 -15.58 -6.72
N ALA A 34 13.28 -15.06 -7.30
CA ALA A 34 14.50 -14.75 -6.56
C ALA A 34 14.26 -13.68 -5.48
N TYR A 35 13.54 -12.61 -5.82
CA TYR A 35 13.13 -11.58 -4.86
C TYR A 35 12.21 -12.15 -3.78
N ALA A 36 11.20 -12.91 -4.20
CA ALA A 36 10.24 -13.52 -3.30
C ALA A 36 10.93 -14.42 -2.28
N LYS A 37 11.86 -15.30 -2.69
CA LYS A 37 12.62 -16.14 -1.74
C LYS A 37 13.42 -15.37 -0.68
N GLN A 38 13.80 -14.13 -0.97
CA GLN A 38 14.59 -13.30 -0.06
C GLN A 38 13.69 -12.50 0.89
N GLU A 39 12.61 -11.94 0.37
CA GLU A 39 11.84 -10.90 1.05
C GLU A 39 10.43 -11.35 1.49
N LEU A 40 9.88 -12.36 0.81
CA LEU A 40 8.59 -12.96 1.10
C LEU A 40 8.86 -14.36 1.65
N ASP A 41 8.41 -14.68 2.84
CA ASP A 41 8.66 -16.00 3.46
C ASP A 41 7.84 -17.12 2.78
N PHE A 42 7.97 -17.25 1.45
CA PHE A 42 7.36 -18.30 0.65
C PHE A 42 8.20 -19.55 0.77
N SER A 43 7.55 -20.58 1.27
CA SER A 43 8.17 -21.87 1.50
C SER A 43 8.26 -22.70 0.22
N THR A 44 7.54 -22.31 -0.85
CA THR A 44 7.44 -23.10 -2.09
C THR A 44 7.37 -22.25 -3.37
N GLU A 45 7.81 -22.84 -4.49
CA GLU A 45 7.62 -22.28 -5.84
C GLU A 45 6.15 -22.08 -6.21
N GLU A 46 5.26 -22.96 -5.72
CA GLU A 46 3.84 -22.90 -6.03
C GLU A 46 3.19 -21.64 -5.45
N GLN A 47 3.52 -21.29 -4.20
CA GLN A 47 3.06 -20.06 -3.56
C GLN A 47 3.51 -18.81 -4.33
N ALA A 48 4.80 -18.76 -4.69
CA ALA A 48 5.33 -17.66 -5.47
C ALA A 48 4.65 -17.55 -6.85
N ARG A 49 4.42 -18.68 -7.52
CA ARG A 49 3.77 -18.71 -8.83
C ARG A 49 2.33 -18.19 -8.80
N GLU A 50 1.59 -18.47 -7.73
CA GLU A 50 0.23 -17.95 -7.59
C GLU A 50 0.21 -16.44 -7.41
N ILE A 51 1.10 -15.90 -6.58
CA ILE A 51 1.20 -14.45 -6.37
C ILE A 51 1.66 -13.75 -7.64
N TYR A 52 2.63 -14.32 -8.35
CA TYR A 52 3.04 -13.82 -9.66
C TYR A 52 1.86 -13.77 -10.64
N ARG A 53 1.02 -14.82 -10.66
CA ARG A 53 -0.20 -14.86 -11.51
C ARG A 53 -1.21 -13.77 -11.14
N VAL A 54 -1.43 -13.52 -9.85
CA VAL A 54 -2.30 -12.44 -9.39
C VAL A 54 -1.76 -11.09 -9.86
N ILE A 55 -0.46 -10.83 -9.64
CA ILE A 55 0.18 -9.57 -10.04
C ILE A 55 0.05 -9.33 -11.54
N ILE A 56 0.35 -10.32 -12.39
CA ILE A 56 0.26 -10.14 -13.86
C ILE A 56 -1.18 -9.97 -14.34
N ALA A 57 -2.16 -10.57 -13.66
CA ALA A 57 -3.56 -10.55 -14.06
C ALA A 57 -4.28 -9.26 -13.65
N ASP A 58 -3.90 -8.70 -12.50
CA ASP A 58 -4.49 -7.47 -11.97
C ASP A 58 -3.38 -6.50 -11.52
N PRO A 59 -2.92 -5.61 -12.41
CA PRO A 59 -1.89 -4.63 -12.07
C PRO A 59 -2.29 -3.74 -10.89
N ALA A 60 -1.34 -3.43 -10.02
CA ALA A 60 -1.52 -2.66 -8.79
C ALA A 60 -2.38 -3.35 -7.70
N TYR A 61 -2.65 -4.66 -7.82
CA TYR A 61 -3.44 -5.41 -6.84
C TYR A 61 -2.89 -5.31 -5.42
N TYR A 62 -1.57 -5.31 -5.21
CA TYR A 62 -0.99 -5.16 -3.88
C TYR A 62 -0.64 -3.71 -3.51
N LEU A 63 -0.58 -2.82 -4.51
CA LEU A 63 -0.14 -1.44 -4.33
C LEU A 63 -1.19 -0.58 -3.62
N HIS A 64 -2.47 -0.80 -3.91
CA HIS A 64 -3.53 0.10 -3.45
C HIS A 64 -3.65 0.19 -1.91
N TYR A 65 -3.37 -0.89 -1.18
CA TYR A 65 -3.45 -0.90 0.28
C TYR A 65 -2.44 0.04 0.95
N GLU A 66 -1.18 -0.03 0.55
CA GLU A 66 -0.14 0.85 1.11
C GLU A 66 -0.28 2.28 0.57
N TYR A 67 -0.64 2.44 -0.70
CA TYR A 67 -0.85 3.75 -1.30
C TYR A 67 -1.95 4.55 -0.59
N ALA A 68 -3.12 3.94 -0.34
CA ALA A 68 -4.22 4.60 0.36
C ALA A 68 -3.83 5.01 1.79
N GLY A 69 -3.07 4.17 2.49
CA GLY A 69 -2.57 4.48 3.83
C GLY A 69 -1.60 5.65 3.84
N CYS A 70 -0.63 5.67 2.91
CA CYS A 70 0.29 6.81 2.75
C CYS A 70 -0.47 8.10 2.42
N PHE A 71 -1.40 8.03 1.47
CA PHE A 71 -2.21 9.18 1.05
C PHE A 71 -2.99 9.81 2.21
N ILE A 72 -3.68 9.01 3.03
CA ILE A 72 -4.44 9.54 4.19
C ILE A 72 -3.51 10.14 5.24
N ASN A 73 -2.32 9.56 5.44
CA ASN A 73 -1.32 10.12 6.37
C ASN A 73 -0.78 11.45 5.85
N GLU A 74 -0.48 11.57 4.56
CA GLU A 74 -0.02 12.83 3.94
C GLU A 74 -1.10 13.92 4.04
N LEU A 75 -2.38 13.57 3.80
CA LEU A 75 -3.50 14.49 4.01
C LEU A 75 -3.60 14.97 5.45
N ARG A 76 -3.42 14.05 6.41
CA ARG A 76 -3.41 14.40 7.82
C ARG A 76 -2.25 15.34 8.16
N GLU A 77 -1.04 15.05 7.71
CA GLU A 77 0.13 15.91 7.93
C GLU A 77 -0.10 17.30 7.35
N LYS A 78 -0.68 17.39 6.15
CA LYS A 78 -1.06 18.66 5.53
C LYS A 78 -2.11 19.41 6.36
N ALA A 79 -3.15 18.75 6.83
CA ALA A 79 -4.18 19.36 7.68
C ALA A 79 -3.62 19.83 9.03
N GLU A 80 -2.75 19.05 9.67
CA GLU A 80 -2.05 19.43 10.90
C GLU A 80 -1.17 20.68 10.67
N GLN A 81 -0.50 20.78 9.52
CA GLN A 81 0.31 21.95 9.15
C GLN A 81 -0.54 23.20 8.86
N GLU A 82 -1.64 23.05 8.13
CA GLU A 82 -2.48 24.18 7.70
C GLU A 82 -3.37 24.73 8.83
N LEU A 83 -3.88 23.85 9.70
CA LEU A 83 -4.80 24.24 10.79
C LEU A 83 -4.09 24.54 12.11
N GLY A 84 -2.88 24.00 12.34
CA GLY A 84 -2.12 24.21 13.56
C GLY A 84 -2.93 23.86 14.82
N GLU A 85 -3.08 24.81 15.74
CA GLU A 85 -3.86 24.63 16.98
C GLU A 85 -5.37 24.39 16.75
N ALA A 86 -5.89 24.73 15.56
CA ALA A 86 -7.27 24.48 15.20
C ALA A 86 -7.51 23.07 14.64
N PHE A 87 -6.45 22.25 14.46
CA PHE A 87 -6.59 20.88 14.00
C PHE A 87 -7.35 20.04 15.02
N ASP A 88 -8.47 19.45 14.59
CA ASP A 88 -9.21 18.45 15.36
C ASP A 88 -9.14 17.09 14.64
N PRO A 89 -8.49 16.07 15.24
CA PRO A 89 -8.44 14.74 14.65
C PRO A 89 -9.82 14.08 14.50
N VAL A 90 -10.80 14.43 15.33
CA VAL A 90 -12.17 13.91 15.21
C VAL A 90 -12.84 14.47 13.96
N ALA A 91 -12.78 15.79 13.77
CA ALA A 91 -13.29 16.44 12.58
C ALA A 91 -12.60 15.93 11.30
N PHE A 92 -11.27 15.74 11.32
CA PHE A 92 -10.54 15.13 10.20
C PHE A 92 -11.06 13.74 9.86
N HIS A 93 -11.20 12.85 10.85
CA HIS A 93 -11.70 11.51 10.61
C HIS A 93 -13.17 11.49 10.17
N GLN A 94 -13.99 12.42 10.64
CA GLN A 94 -15.36 12.59 10.14
C GLN A 94 -15.38 12.98 8.66
N ALA A 95 -14.57 13.96 8.26
CA ALA A 95 -14.46 14.37 6.87
C ALA A 95 -14.07 13.18 5.97
N VAL A 96 -13.06 12.40 6.36
CA VAL A 96 -12.60 11.23 5.58
C VAL A 96 -13.66 10.12 5.47
N LEU A 97 -14.51 9.92 6.48
CA LEU A 97 -15.41 8.77 6.57
C LEU A 97 -16.87 9.05 6.18
N GLN A 98 -17.32 10.32 6.19
CA GLN A 98 -18.75 10.67 6.10
C GLN A 98 -19.43 10.22 4.80
N ASP A 99 -18.70 10.23 3.68
CA ASP A 99 -19.25 9.86 2.37
C ASP A 99 -19.05 8.38 2.01
N GLY A 100 -18.54 7.58 2.96
CA GLY A 100 -18.30 6.15 2.78
C GLY A 100 -17.12 5.84 1.83
N SER A 101 -17.22 4.74 1.09
CA SER A 101 -16.15 4.26 0.20
C SER A 101 -16.11 5.06 -1.11
N VAL A 102 -15.44 6.21 -1.07
CA VAL A 102 -15.17 7.06 -2.24
C VAL A 102 -13.71 6.94 -2.71
N GLY A 103 -13.43 7.34 -3.95
CA GLY A 103 -12.06 7.36 -4.47
C GLY A 103 -11.19 8.40 -3.76
N LEU A 104 -9.88 8.14 -3.66
CA LEU A 104 -8.93 9.02 -2.96
C LEU A 104 -8.92 10.47 -3.49
N ALA A 105 -9.15 10.66 -4.80
CA ALA A 105 -9.26 11.99 -5.40
C ALA A 105 -10.51 12.79 -4.96
N VAL A 106 -11.53 12.11 -4.42
CA VAL A 106 -12.69 12.73 -3.79
C VAL A 106 -12.34 13.09 -2.35
N VAL A 107 -11.70 12.17 -1.62
CA VAL A 107 -11.21 12.40 -0.25
C VAL A 107 -10.27 13.62 -0.18
N GLU A 108 -9.39 13.81 -1.17
CA GLU A 108 -8.47 14.96 -1.25
C GLU A 108 -9.17 16.33 -1.21
N LYS A 109 -10.43 16.38 -1.66
CA LYS A 109 -11.18 17.62 -1.86
C LYS A 109 -12.13 17.95 -0.71
N MET A 110 -12.17 17.09 0.30
CA MET A 110 -12.96 17.28 1.52
C MET A 110 -12.21 18.18 2.50
#